data_AF-A0A356QDW0-F1
#
_entry.id   AF-A0A356QDW0-F1
#
_cell.length_a   1.000
_cell.length_b   1.000
_cell.length_c   1.000
_cell.angle_alpha   90.00
_cell.angle_beta   90.00
_cell.angle_gamma   90.00
#
_symmetry.space_group_name_H-M   'P 1'
#
loop_
_entity.id
_entity.type
_entity.pdbx_description
1 polymer ?
#
loop_
_entity_poly.entity_id
_entity_poly.type
_entity_poly.pdbx_seq_one_letter_code
_entity_poly.pdbx_strand_id
1 'polypeptide(L)'
;QKQRGNEQLDEAPYTDIHMPRNTVAGPVISFFALILGFALVWHIWWLAAVGALGVVVSFIARVFNEDIDYYVPAAEVARIERAHEKRKTSAP
;
A
#
# COMPACT_ATOMS: atom_id res chain seq x y z
N GLN A 1 -17.57 15.57 -24.69
CA GLN A 1 -17.66 14.54 -23.62
C GLN A 1 -16.89 14.90 -22.33
N LYS A 2 -15.84 15.74 -22.37
CA LYS A 2 -15.02 16.10 -21.19
C LYS A 2 -15.63 17.09 -20.18
N GLN A 3 -16.80 17.67 -20.45
CA GLN A 3 -17.39 18.74 -19.62
C GLN A 3 -18.57 18.29 -18.73
N ARG A 4 -19.25 17.19 -19.05
CA ARG A 4 -20.44 16.73 -18.28
C ARG A 4 -20.12 15.80 -17.10
N GLY A 5 -18.86 15.42 -16.93
CA GLY A 5 -18.45 14.46 -15.88
C GLY A 5 -18.11 15.09 -14.53
N ASN A 6 -18.07 16.42 -14.43
CA ASN A 6 -17.66 17.11 -13.19
C ASN A 6 -18.86 17.57 -12.34
N GLU A 7 -19.97 17.98 -12.97
CA GLU A 7 -21.15 18.52 -12.26
C GLU A 7 -21.98 17.43 -11.55
N GLN A 8 -21.74 16.16 -11.85
CA GLN A 8 -22.47 15.03 -11.27
C GLN A 8 -21.83 14.46 -9.99
N LEU A 9 -20.65 14.94 -9.60
CA LEU A 9 -19.91 14.46 -8.43
C LEU A 9 -20.25 15.21 -7.14
N ASP A 10 -20.87 16.39 -7.23
CA ASP A 10 -21.14 17.26 -6.07
C ASP A 10 -22.32 16.80 -5.20
N GLU A 11 -23.21 15.94 -5.72
CA GLU A 11 -24.50 15.67 -5.08
C GLU A 11 -24.71 14.19 -4.69
N ALA A 12 -23.75 13.31 -4.99
CA ALA A 12 -23.81 11.91 -4.55
C ALA A 12 -23.33 11.80 -3.09
N PRO A 13 -24.09 11.13 -2.19
CA PRO A 13 -23.64 10.92 -0.82
C PRO A 13 -22.31 10.16 -0.81
N TYR A 14 -21.26 10.80 -0.27
CA TYR A 14 -19.95 10.19 -0.11
C TYR A 14 -20.10 8.84 0.62
N THR A 15 -19.63 7.78 -0.03
CA THR A 15 -19.61 6.41 0.50
C THR A 15 -18.20 6.11 0.98
N ASP A 16 -18.07 5.30 2.02
CA ASP A 16 -16.76 4.91 2.54
C ASP A 16 -15.96 4.13 1.50
N ILE A 17 -14.72 4.54 1.28
CA ILE A 17 -13.82 3.94 0.29
C ILE A 17 -12.88 2.98 1.03
N HIS A 18 -12.96 1.70 0.68
CA HIS A 18 -11.95 0.73 1.07
C HIS A 18 -10.64 1.01 0.33
N MET A 19 -9.55 1.24 1.07
CA MET A 19 -8.21 1.27 0.50
C MET A 19 -7.31 0.21 1.12
N PRO A 20 -6.51 -0.50 0.30
CA PRO A 20 -5.50 -1.41 0.80
C PRO A 20 -4.35 -0.62 1.44
N ARG A 21 -3.91 -1.05 2.61
CA ARG A 21 -2.82 -0.44 3.38
C ARG A 21 -1.46 -0.77 2.76
N ASN A 22 -0.52 0.16 2.85
CA ASN A 22 0.86 -0.09 2.46
C ASN A 22 1.49 -1.18 3.34
N THR A 23 2.24 -2.12 2.74
CA THR A 23 2.83 -3.26 3.44
C THR A 23 4.35 -3.26 3.36
N VAL A 24 5.01 -3.50 4.49
CA VAL A 24 6.47 -3.61 4.59
C VAL A 24 7.00 -4.99 4.17
N ALA A 25 6.11 -5.91 3.80
CA ALA A 25 6.50 -7.28 3.50
C ALA A 25 7.39 -7.42 2.25
N GLY A 26 7.18 -6.60 1.22
CA GLY A 26 7.98 -6.65 -0.01
C GLY A 26 9.48 -6.41 0.23
N PRO A 27 9.87 -5.26 0.84
CA PRO A 27 11.26 -4.98 1.16
C PRO A 27 11.93 -6.06 2.05
N VAL A 28 11.20 -6.58 3.05
CA VAL A 28 11.72 -7.61 3.96
C VAL A 28 12.03 -8.91 3.22
N ILE A 29 11.12 -9.38 2.38
CA ILE A 29 11.32 -10.62 1.59
C ILE A 29 12.49 -10.44 0.61
N SER A 30 12.58 -9.30 -0.07
CA SER A 30 13.69 -9.01 -1.00
C SER A 30 15.06 -9.01 -0.31
N PHE A 31 15.15 -8.49 0.92
CA PHE A 31 16.39 -8.51 1.69
C PHE A 31 16.86 -9.94 2.00
N PHE A 32 15.95 -10.81 2.46
CA PHE A 32 16.29 -12.21 2.70
C PHE A 32 16.61 -12.97 1.41
N ALA A 33 15.91 -12.68 0.31
CA ALA A 33 16.21 -13.25 -1.00
C ALA A 33 17.61 -12.86 -1.50
N LEU A 34 18.03 -11.61 -1.26
CA LEU A 34 19.37 -11.14 -1.60
C LEU A 34 20.45 -11.89 -0.80
N ILE A 35 20.26 -12.05 0.51
CA ILE A 35 21.19 -12.81 1.37
C ILE A 35 21.28 -14.26 0.91
N LEU A 36 20.13 -14.89 0.62
CA LEU A 36 20.07 -16.27 0.15
C LEU A 36 20.80 -16.44 -1.20
N GLY A 37 20.54 -15.55 -2.16
CA GLY A 37 21.20 -15.57 -3.46
C GLY A 37 22.71 -15.41 -3.36
N PHE A 38 23.18 -14.46 -2.52
CA PHE A 38 24.60 -14.27 -2.25
C PHE A 38 25.21 -15.52 -1.58
N ALA A 39 24.55 -16.09 -0.57
CA ALA A 39 25.05 -17.27 0.12
C ALA A 39 25.22 -18.48 -0.82
N LEU A 40 24.29 -18.68 -1.75
CA LEU A 40 24.34 -19.80 -2.71
C LEU A 40 25.47 -19.65 -3.74
N VAL A 41 25.75 -18.43 -4.21
CA VAL A 41 26.84 -18.19 -5.18
C VAL A 41 28.21 -18.47 -4.55
N TRP A 42 28.43 -18.01 -3.31
CA TRP A 42 29.70 -18.20 -2.59
C TRP A 42 29.77 -19.48 -1.76
N HIS A 43 28.81 -20.40 -1.90
CA HIS A 43 28.76 -21.69 -1.18
C HIS A 43 28.80 -21.53 0.36
N ILE A 44 28.22 -20.45 0.89
CA ILE A 44 28.17 -20.15 2.32
C ILE A 44 26.93 -20.83 2.92
N TRP A 45 27.04 -22.12 3.22
CA TRP A 45 25.89 -22.94 3.62
C TRP A 45 25.17 -22.48 4.89
N TRP A 46 25.90 -21.97 5.89
CA TRP A 46 25.27 -21.46 7.11
C TRP A 46 24.41 -20.22 6.82
N LEU A 47 24.89 -19.33 5.95
CA LEU A 47 24.16 -18.13 5.55
C LEU A 47 22.98 -18.47 4.64
N ALA A 48 23.11 -19.51 3.81
CA ALA A 48 22.02 -20.03 2.99
C ALA A 48 20.90 -20.59 3.87
N ALA A 49 21.24 -21.36 4.92
CA ALA A 49 20.26 -21.87 5.88
C ALA A 49 19.53 -20.73 6.61
N VAL A 50 20.27 -19.71 7.07
CA VAL A 50 19.68 -18.52 7.72
C VAL A 50 18.82 -17.72 6.75
N GLY A 51 19.28 -17.51 5.51
CA GLY A 51 18.53 -16.78 4.48
C GLY A 51 17.23 -17.50 4.10
N ALA A 52 17.29 -18.82 3.92
CA ALA A 52 16.11 -19.63 3.64
C ALA A 52 15.10 -19.59 4.80
N LEU A 53 15.58 -19.71 6.05
CA LEU A 53 14.74 -19.56 7.23
C LEU A 53 14.10 -18.16 7.29
N GLY A 54 14.86 -17.11 6.98
CA GLY A 54 14.38 -15.73 6.94
C GLY A 54 13.27 -15.52 5.90
N VAL A 55 13.39 -16.11 4.71
CA VAL A 55 12.33 -16.09 3.70
C VAL A 55 11.08 -16.81 4.20
N VAL A 56 11.21 -18.01 4.77
CA VAL A 56 10.07 -18.79 5.28
C VAL A 56 9.35 -18.04 6.42
N VAL A 57 10.09 -17.51 7.39
CA VAL A 57 9.50 -16.75 8.51
C VAL A 57 8.82 -15.48 8.01
N SER A 58 9.44 -14.74 7.08
CA SER A 58 8.84 -13.53 6.50
C SER A 58 7.57 -13.85 5.70
N PHE A 59 7.57 -14.97 4.99
CA PHE A 59 6.40 -15.45 4.24
C PHE A 59 5.26 -15.80 5.20
N ILE A 60 5.54 -16.56 6.25
CA ILE A 60 4.57 -16.90 7.31
C ILE A 60 4.02 -15.61 7.93
N ALA A 61 4.88 -14.69 8.37
CA ALA A 61 4.47 -13.41 8.96
C ALA A 61 3.60 -12.58 8.00
N ARG A 62 3.86 -12.63 6.68
CA ARG A 62 3.03 -11.97 5.68
C ARG A 62 1.66 -12.62 5.53
N VAL A 63 1.58 -13.95 5.50
CA VAL A 63 0.31 -14.67 5.36
C VAL A 63 -0.61 -14.43 6.56
N PHE A 64 -0.04 -14.35 7.77
CA PHE A 64 -0.81 -14.06 8.99
C PHE A 64 -1.14 -12.58 9.21
N ASN A 65 -0.67 -11.67 8.34
CA ASN A 65 -0.95 -10.25 8.48
C ASN A 65 -2.27 -9.89 7.77
N GLU A 66 -3.36 -9.90 8.52
CA GLU A 66 -4.74 -9.58 8.10
C GLU A 66 -5.07 -8.08 8.10
N ASP A 67 -4.11 -7.21 8.43
CA ASP A 67 -4.33 -5.75 8.54
C ASP A 67 -4.15 -5.05 7.18
N ILE A 68 -4.89 -5.54 6.19
CA ILE A 68 -4.75 -5.18 4.77
C ILE A 68 -5.65 -4.01 4.39
N ASP A 69 -6.69 -3.73 5.17
CA ASP A 69 -7.78 -2.87 4.75
C ASP A 69 -8.00 -1.73 5.76
N TYR A 70 -8.19 -0.51 5.26
CA TYR A 70 -8.66 0.61 6.07
C TYR A 70 -9.82 1.30 5.35
N TYR A 71 -10.81 1.73 6.13
CA TYR A 71 -11.94 2.51 5.63
C TYR A 71 -11.58 3.99 5.67
N VAL A 72 -11.59 4.65 4.51
CA VAL A 72 -11.52 6.11 4.44
C VAL A 72 -12.94 6.66 4.61
N PRO A 73 -13.26 7.33 5.74
CA PRO A 73 -14.61 7.77 6.02
C PRO A 73 -15.04 8.90 5.09
N ALA A 74 -16.29 8.84 4.62
CA ALA A 74 -16.94 9.82 3.75
C ALA A 74 -16.76 11.29 4.17
N ALA A 75 -16.76 11.56 5.49
CA ALA A 75 -16.60 12.90 6.05
C ALA A 75 -15.21 13.51 5.78
N GLU A 76 -14.16 12.68 5.72
CA GLU A 76 -12.79 13.12 5.44
C GLU A 76 -12.65 13.46 3.95
N VAL A 77 -13.27 12.68 3.08
CA VAL A 77 -13.25 12.91 1.63
C VAL A 77 -13.97 14.22 1.28
N ALA A 78 -15.15 14.47 1.88
CA ALA A 78 -15.88 15.73 1.70
C ALA A 78 -15.09 16.96 2.19
N ARG A 79 -14.28 16.82 3.24
CA ARG A 79 -13.39 17.90 3.72
C ARG A 79 -12.26 18.19 2.74
N ILE A 80 -11.63 17.14 2.21
CA ILE A 80 -10.54 17.26 1.24
C ILE A 80 -11.05 17.89 -0.07
N GLU A 81 -12.21 17.47 -0.58
CA GLU A 81 -12.77 18.01 -1.82
C GLU A 81 -13.14 19.49 -1.70
N ARG A 82 -13.83 19.90 -0.62
CA ARG A 82 -14.12 21.32 -0.34
C ARG A 82 -12.85 22.17 -0.23
N ALA A 83 -11.76 21.63 0.32
CA ALA A 83 -10.48 22.33 0.36
C ALA A 83 -9.82 22.41 -1.03
N HIS A 84 -10.05 21.40 -1.89
CA HIS A 84 -9.59 21.37 -3.27
C HIS A 84 -10.33 22.37 -4.16
N GLU A 85 -11.67 22.46 -4.02
CA GLU A 85 -12.50 23.46 -4.69
C GLU A 85 -12.08 24.88 -4.36
N LYS A 86 -11.89 25.19 -3.07
CA LYS A 86 -11.41 26.51 -2.64
C LYS A 86 -10.10 26.89 -3.30
N ARG A 87 -9.16 25.94 -3.47
CA ARG A 87 -7.89 26.15 -4.18
C ARG A 87 -8.07 26.37 -5.69
N LYS A 88 -8.98 25.65 -6.33
CA LYS A 88 -9.31 25.87 -7.77
C LYS A 88 -9.91 27.25 -7.99
N THR A 89 -10.79 27.72 -7.10
CA THR A 89 -11.45 29.03 -7.21
C THR A 89 -10.52 30.20 -6.85
N SER A 90 -9.42 29.97 -6.11
CA SER A 90 -8.46 31.00 -5.71
C SER A 90 -7.17 31.02 -6.54
N ALA A 91 -7.02 30.14 -7.53
CA ALA A 91 -6.00 30.26 -8.56
C ALA A 91 -6.47 31.27 -9.64
N PRO A 92 -5.68 32.32 -9.97
CA PRO A 92 -6.04 33.33 -10.97
C PRO A 92 -6.09 32.78 -12.40
#